data_AF-X6J7X5-F1
#
_entry.id   AF-X6J7X5-F1
#
_cell.length_a   1.000
_cell.length_b   1.000
_cell.length_c   1.000
_cell.angle_alpha   90.00
_cell.angle_beta   90.00
_cell.angle_gamma   90.00
#
_symmetry.space_group_name_H-M   'P 1'
#
loop_
_entity.id
_entity.type
_entity.pdbx_description
1 polymer ?
#
loop_
_entity_poly.entity_id
_entity_poly.type
_entity_poly.pdbx_seq_one_letter_code
_entity_poly.pdbx_strand_id
1 'polypeptide(L)'
;MADNELRNKHRQRVLKGATILTGLTNSEVKCTVRNMHAGGAELKVSIDARVPDEFLLYVPVDGIGYKAIVRWRRDDRIGVEFTGTEPKPHWHYG
;
A
#
# COMPACT_ATOMS: atom_id res chain seq x y z
N MET A 1 21.18 21.47 21.45
CA MET A 1 21.73 21.21 20.11
C MET A 1 20.79 20.24 19.44
N ALA A 2 20.12 20.67 18.37
CA ALA A 2 19.07 19.92 17.69
C ALA A 2 19.71 18.81 16.83
N ASP A 3 19.45 17.56 17.18
CA ASP A 3 19.85 16.39 16.39
C ASP A 3 18.90 16.26 15.20
N ASN A 4 19.20 17.04 14.16
CA ASN A 4 18.74 16.77 12.82
C ASN A 4 19.61 15.62 12.27
N GLU A 5 19.08 14.82 11.36
CA GLU A 5 19.85 13.90 10.50
C GLU A 5 20.01 12.45 10.96
N LEU A 6 18.89 11.71 11.10
CA LEU A 6 18.79 10.40 10.44
C LEU A 6 17.38 10.19 9.91
N ARG A 7 16.99 11.03 8.93
CA ARG A 7 15.90 10.74 7.99
C ARG A 7 16.34 9.64 7.00
N ASN A 8 16.99 8.60 7.53
CA ASN A 8 17.32 7.38 6.84
C ASN A 8 16.03 6.56 6.72
N LYS A 9 15.15 7.04 5.83
CA LYS A 9 14.08 6.22 5.24
C LYS A 9 14.79 5.08 4.54
N HIS A 10 15.07 4.00 5.27
CA HIS A 10 15.46 2.71 4.73
C HIS A 10 14.37 2.32 3.73
N ARG A 11 14.56 2.69 2.47
CA ARG A 11 13.76 2.24 1.34
C ARG A 11 14.09 0.76 1.19
N GLN A 12 13.48 -0.09 2.02
CA GLN A 12 13.63 -1.51 1.86
C GLN A 12 12.96 -1.86 0.52
N ARG A 13 13.78 -2.22 -0.47
CA ARG A 13 13.31 -2.77 -1.75
C ARG A 13 12.78 -4.17 -1.46
N VAL A 14 11.52 -4.23 -1.09
CA VAL A 14 10.85 -5.48 -0.73
C VAL A 14 9.83 -5.77 -1.81
N LEU A 15 10.02 -6.85 -2.55
CA LEU A 15 8.98 -7.43 -3.40
C LEU A 15 7.94 -8.08 -2.50
N LYS A 16 7.15 -7.27 -1.80
CA LYS A 16 6.04 -7.78 -0.96
C LYS A 16 4.84 -7.95 -1.86
N GLY A 17 4.31 -9.18 -1.89
CA GLY A 17 2.93 -9.36 -2.32
C GLY A 17 2.04 -8.54 -1.39
N ALA A 18 1.14 -7.75 -1.96
CA ALA A 18 0.17 -6.97 -1.22
C ALA A 18 -1.19 -7.06 -1.91
N THR A 19 -2.23 -6.83 -1.14
CA THR A 19 -3.61 -6.90 -1.64
C THR A 19 -4.27 -5.55 -1.40
N ILE A 20 -4.76 -4.94 -2.47
CA ILE A 20 -5.61 -3.76 -2.40
C ILE A 20 -7.02 -4.25 -2.06
N LEU A 21 -7.52 -3.84 -0.90
CA LEU A 21 -8.85 -4.15 -0.41
C LEU A 21 -9.76 -2.95 -0.67
N THR A 22 -10.85 -3.18 -1.40
CA THR A 22 -11.88 -2.17 -1.64
C THR A 22 -13.18 -2.60 -0.98
N GLY A 23 -13.54 -1.90 0.10
CA GLY A 23 -14.67 -2.24 0.98
C GLY A 23 -16.06 -2.20 0.32
N LEU A 24 -16.17 -1.71 -0.92
CA LEU A 24 -17.44 -1.56 -1.63
C LEU A 24 -17.97 -2.88 -2.23
N THR A 25 -17.11 -3.83 -2.62
CA THR A 25 -17.53 -4.97 -3.45
C THR A 25 -16.76 -6.28 -3.22
N ASN A 26 -16.07 -6.45 -2.09
CA ASN A 26 -15.12 -7.57 -1.89
C ASN A 26 -14.10 -7.70 -3.04
N SER A 27 -13.79 -6.59 -3.72
CA SER A 27 -12.81 -6.59 -4.79
C SER A 27 -11.42 -6.50 -4.18
N GLU A 28 -10.68 -7.60 -4.31
CA GLU A 28 -9.30 -7.73 -3.88
C GLU A 28 -8.39 -7.72 -5.12
N VAL A 29 -7.53 -6.70 -5.22
CA VAL A 29 -6.57 -6.61 -6.33
C VAL A 29 -5.19 -7.00 -5.81
N LYS A 30 -4.63 -8.07 -6.37
CA LYS A 30 -3.23 -8.45 -6.10
C LYS A 30 -2.29 -7.43 -6.70
N CYS A 31 -1.34 -6.97 -5.90
CA CYS A 31 -0.32 -6.02 -6.31
C CYS A 31 1.03 -6.38 -5.69
N THR A 32 2.09 -5.77 -6.19
CA THR A 32 3.43 -5.92 -5.63
C THR A 32 3.92 -4.56 -5.17
N VAL A 33 4.32 -4.46 -3.91
CA VAL A 33 5.02 -3.29 -3.41
C VAL A 33 6.41 -3.27 -4.04
N ARG A 34 6.79 -2.18 -4.71
CA ARG A 34 8.13 -1.99 -5.29
C ARG A 34 9.02 -1.11 -4.43
N ASN A 35 8.42 -0.13 -3.78
CA ASN A 35 9.10 0.72 -2.82
C ASN A 35 8.09 1.11 -1.73
N MET A 36 8.55 1.19 -0.48
CA MET A 36 7.72 1.62 0.63
C MET A 36 8.54 2.50 1.57
N HIS A 37 7.91 3.54 2.08
CA HIS A 37 8.42 4.41 3.12
C HIS A 37 7.30 4.86 4.06
N ALA A 38 7.64 5.49 5.19
CA ALA A 38 6.67 5.87 6.21
C ALA A 38 5.45 6.69 5.70
N GLY A 39 5.60 7.47 4.63
CA GLY A 39 4.51 8.27 4.07
C GLY A 39 3.84 7.72 2.80
N GLY A 40 4.14 6.50 2.34
CA GLY A 40 3.65 6.04 1.05
C GLY A 40 4.43 4.88 0.42
N ALA A 41 3.95 4.44 -0.75
CA ALA A 41 4.55 3.34 -1.50
C ALA A 41 4.36 3.49 -3.02
N GLU A 42 5.26 2.85 -3.77
CA GLU A 42 5.05 2.54 -5.18
C GLU A 42 4.56 1.10 -5.29
N LEU A 43 3.42 0.90 -5.93
CA LEU A 43 2.83 -0.40 -6.19
C LEU A 43 2.86 -0.69 -7.69
N LYS A 44 3.09 -1.96 -8.02
CA LYS A 44 2.86 -2.52 -9.34
C LYS A 44 1.55 -3.32 -9.32
N VAL A 45 0.63 -2.96 -10.20
CA VAL A 45 -0.70 -3.56 -10.35
C VAL A 45 -0.85 -4.09 -11.78
N SER A 46 -1.81 -4.99 -12.01
CA SER A 46 -2.16 -5.35 -13.39
C SER A 46 -2.73 -4.14 -14.13
N ILE A 47 -2.44 -3.99 -15.42
CA ILE A 47 -2.92 -2.86 -16.24
C ILE A 47 -4.46 -2.80 -16.30
N ASP A 48 -5.12 -3.96 -16.26
CA ASP A 48 -6.58 -4.09 -16.22
C ASP A 48 -7.20 -3.89 -14.82
N ALA A 49 -6.37 -3.69 -13.80
CA ALA A 49 -6.86 -3.56 -12.43
C ALA A 49 -7.58 -2.21 -12.24
N ARG A 50 -8.84 -2.29 -11.81
CA ARG A 50 -9.61 -1.12 -11.35
C ARG A 50 -9.24 -0.78 -9.91
N VAL A 51 -8.27 0.11 -9.75
CA VAL A 51 -7.85 0.63 -8.44
C VAL A 51 -8.54 1.98 -8.20
N PRO A 52 -9.27 2.17 -7.08
CA PRO A 52 -9.84 3.47 -6.73
C PRO A 52 -8.78 4.44 -6.21
N ASP A 53 -9.20 5.67 -5.95
CA ASP A 53 -8.35 6.76 -5.45
C ASP A 53 -7.93 6.52 -4.00
N GLU A 54 -8.80 5.89 -3.22
CA GLU A 54 -8.57 5.54 -1.81
C GLU A 54 -8.85 4.06 -1.58
N PHE A 55 -7.93 3.37 -0.91
CA PHE A 55 -8.07 1.95 -0.60
C PHE A 55 -7.23 1.54 0.60
N LEU A 56 -7.47 0.31 1.08
CA LEU A 56 -6.64 -0.31 2.11
C LEU A 56 -5.63 -1.26 1.46
N LEU A 57 -4.34 -0.97 1.58
CA LEU A 57 -3.26 -1.82 1.11
C LEU A 57 -2.86 -2.80 2.22
N TYR A 58 -3.30 -4.05 2.12
CA TYR A 58 -2.89 -5.10 3.04
C TYR A 58 -1.55 -5.71 2.64
N VAL A 59 -0.61 -5.73 3.57
CA VAL A 59 0.73 -6.30 3.38
C VAL A 59 0.87 -7.50 4.32
N PRO A 60 0.71 -8.75 3.83
CA PRO A 60 0.65 -9.95 4.67
C PRO A 60 1.87 -10.17 5.55
N VAL A 61 3.06 -9.88 5.01
CA VAL A 61 4.32 -10.03 5.76
C VAL A 61 4.44 -9.05 6.93
N ASP A 62 3.76 -7.91 6.86
CA ASP A 62 3.72 -6.92 7.94
C ASP A 62 2.50 -7.11 8.85
N GLY A 63 1.50 -7.89 8.42
CA GLY A 63 0.23 -8.07 9.11
C GLY A 63 -0.63 -6.82 9.20
N ILE A 64 -0.26 -5.74 8.48
CA ILE A 64 -0.85 -4.40 8.58
C ILE A 64 -1.58 -4.04 7.28
N GLY A 65 -2.72 -3.35 7.40
CA GLY A 65 -3.39 -2.65 6.31
C GLY A 65 -3.04 -1.16 6.32
N TYR A 66 -2.51 -0.62 5.23
CA TYR A 66 -2.20 0.80 5.10
C TYR A 66 -3.33 1.51 4.37
N LYS A 67 -3.98 2.50 4.98
CA LYS A 67 -4.88 3.41 4.26
C LYS A 67 -4.04 4.21 3.28
N ALA A 68 -4.36 4.08 2.00
CA ALA A 68 -3.55 4.58 0.91
C ALA A 68 -4.41 5.42 -0.03
N ILE A 69 -3.90 6.60 -0.39
CA ILE A 69 -4.49 7.49 -1.40
C ILE A 69 -3.58 7.56 -2.60
N VAL A 70 -4.11 7.32 -3.80
CA VAL A 70 -3.39 7.44 -5.06
C VAL A 70 -3.02 8.89 -5.32
N ARG A 71 -1.72 9.16 -5.49
CA ARG A 71 -1.19 10.48 -5.86
C ARG A 71 -0.84 10.56 -7.33
N TRP A 72 -0.46 9.44 -7.94
CA TRP A 72 -0.18 9.36 -9.37
C TRP A 72 -0.36 7.93 -9.88
N ARG A 73 -0.63 7.82 -11.18
CA ARG A 73 -0.71 6.56 -11.93
C ARG A 73 0.14 6.67 -13.18
N ARG A 74 0.94 5.66 -13.48
CA ARG A 74 1.73 5.54 -14.71
C ARG A 74 1.80 4.08 -15.12
N ASP A 75 1.17 3.74 -16.25
CA ASP A 75 1.14 2.38 -16.79
C ASP A 75 0.63 1.37 -15.75
N ASP A 76 1.44 0.35 -15.46
CA ASP A 76 1.19 -0.69 -14.45
C ASP A 76 1.55 -0.26 -13.02
N ARG A 77 1.85 1.04 -12.81
CA ARG A 77 2.34 1.55 -11.52
C ARG A 77 1.48 2.64 -10.95
N ILE A 78 1.37 2.61 -9.63
CA ILE A 78 0.65 3.60 -8.85
C ILE A 78 1.51 4.04 -7.67
N GLY A 79 1.59 5.35 -7.47
CA GLY A 79 2.17 5.93 -6.27
C GLY A 79 1.06 6.30 -5.30
N VAL A 80 1.21 5.83 -4.08
CA VAL A 80 0.26 6.10 -3.00
C VAL A 80 0.90 6.81 -1.82
N GLU A 81 0.11 7.64 -1.16
CA GLU A 81 0.42 8.27 0.12
C GLU A 81 -0.31 7.52 1.22
N PHE A 82 0.37 7.24 2.33
CA PHE A 82 -0.25 6.60 3.49
C PHE A 82 -0.89 7.64 4.39
N THR A 83 -2.19 7.50 4.65
CA THR A 83 -2.96 8.37 5.53
C THR A 83 -3.24 7.76 6.90
N GLY A 84 -2.99 6.46 7.04
CA GLY A 84 -3.13 5.75 8.29
C GLY A 84 -2.80 4.27 8.16
N THR A 85 -2.84 3.57 9.29
CA THR A 85 -2.69 2.11 9.34
C THR A 85 -3.83 1.54 10.15
N GLU A 86 -4.39 0.44 9.68
CA GLU A 86 -5.38 -0.35 10.37
C GLU A 86 -4.90 -1.80 10.49
N PRO A 87 -5.22 -2.50 11.60
CA PRO A 87 -5.04 -3.94 11.64
C PRO A 87 -5.85 -4.56 10.50
N LYS A 88 -5.40 -5.73 10.01
CA LYS A 88 -6.17 -6.48 9.00
C LYS A 88 -7.63 -6.55 9.47
N PRO A 89 -8.61 -6.07 8.68
CA PRO A 89 -10.00 -6.25 9.05
C PRO A 89 -10.21 -7.75 9.25
N HIS A 90 -10.67 -8.14 10.44
CA HIS A 90 -11.11 -9.50 10.71
C HIS A 90 -12.44 -9.68 9.98
N TRP A 91 -12.42 -9.67 8.64
CA TRP A 91 -13.49 -10.29 7.90
C TRP A 91 -13.40 -11.78 8.21
N HIS A 92 -14.32 -12.23 9.06
CA HIS A 92 -14.64 -13.62 9.26
C HIS A 92 -14.99 -14.19 7.88
N TYR A 93 -13.99 -14.73 7.19
CA TYR A 93 -14.21 -15.71 6.14
C TYR A 93 -14.75 -16.94 6.88
N GLY A 94 -16.08 -17.07 6.88
CA GLY A 94 -16.77 -18.28 7.32
C GLY A 94 -16.46 -19.45 6.40
#